data_AF-A0A317I737-F1
#
_entry.id   AF-A0A317I737-F1
#
_cell.length_a   1.000
_cell.length_b   1.000
_cell.length_c   1.000
_cell.angle_alpha   90.00
_cell.angle_beta   90.00
_cell.angle_gamma   90.00
#
_symmetry.space_group_name_H-M   'P 1'
#
loop_
_entity.id
_entity.type
_entity.pdbx_description
1 polymer ?
#
loop_
_entity_poly.entity_id
_entity_poly.type
_entity_poly.pdbx_seq_one_letter_code
_entity_poly.pdbx_strand_id
1 'polypeptide(L)'
;MNHIGTKLRWLCVLIVLVLCSDQAVTAQDMPTEKNQNKPEEQQGEKLEAVVKGVWVNVLEGKIELERDGTTAEVTAGFEVHDGDVVESAPDARAEFLLQPGNYLRMSGETRIRFVNTQYDRLRIDLEKGSIACELLKTYESRYFEPFALFLIRVITPQSETLLSDSGIYRFNVLKDVSELIVRKGEAVMNGEKVKEKRIARSVNGVVNVTEFDTKTEQTFDGWCRERGNQLVQINRQLKNETPWAKHRKHTEAVLDIPQDDERSSTNGSPYVVSAKPGAVVFADLGAEVLRGDTWDPVNTDTDLRSHDKLRTAGYSRVELMLFPDILFRIDGDSEIAFEELSNDAIVIRIVRGTAILEAAEFDRKRLPEFKIGGADIFAVVDGGGNYRWDVTSNAAQFAARHGKLRISEHTIDGCRRYQAGTQSSCAKRQNDNFDYWSEFRGEGVTGNGRSLSNRYTRVRQRWLRDTGFWYHASSAGYYTFVPYSSTDFHSPYGGSYPVALSPRRSPIMNRPENRQVSQPSLERPERP
;
A
#
# COMPACT_ATOMS: atom_id res chain seq x y z
N MET A 1 24.66 35.87 -44.33
CA MET A 1 25.30 35.84 -45.67
C MET A 1 25.73 34.40 -45.89
N ASN A 2 24.87 33.57 -46.51
CA ASN A 2 24.74 33.29 -47.95
C ASN A 2 25.58 32.08 -48.40
N HIS A 3 24.92 30.94 -48.61
CA HIS A 3 24.91 30.07 -49.82
C HIS A 3 24.31 28.70 -49.42
N ILE A 4 23.10 28.30 -49.86
CA ILE A 4 22.69 27.78 -51.20
C ILE A 4 23.51 26.53 -51.56
N GLY A 5 22.99 25.35 -51.94
CA GLY A 5 21.70 24.75 -52.30
C GLY A 5 21.99 23.24 -52.52
N THR A 6 21.06 22.27 -52.52
CA THR A 6 20.19 21.83 -53.64
C THR A 6 19.40 20.60 -53.13
N LYS A 7 18.05 20.62 -53.11
CA LYS A 7 17.10 19.97 -54.05
C LYS A 7 17.11 18.44 -54.15
N LEU A 8 16.02 17.80 -53.68
CA LEU A 8 15.16 16.81 -54.40
C LEU A 8 13.98 16.41 -53.48
N ARG A 9 12.78 16.99 -53.61
CA ARG A 9 11.57 16.45 -54.30
C ARG A 9 11.34 14.95 -54.11
N TRP A 10 10.27 14.56 -53.40
CA TRP A 10 9.14 13.76 -53.93
C TRP A 10 7.89 13.97 -53.07
N LEU A 11 6.77 14.02 -53.77
CA LEU A 11 5.40 14.40 -53.39
C LEU A 11 4.60 13.10 -53.18
N CYS A 12 3.62 13.08 -52.26
CA CYS A 12 2.27 12.56 -52.57
C CYS A 12 1.28 12.79 -51.42
N VAL A 13 0.16 13.40 -51.80
CA VAL A 13 -1.03 13.80 -51.06
C VAL A 13 -2.03 12.64 -51.07
N LEU A 14 -2.81 12.43 -50.00
CA LEU A 14 -4.16 11.88 -50.14
C LEU A 14 -5.11 12.43 -49.07
N ILE A 15 -5.97 13.36 -49.50
CA ILE A 15 -7.22 13.76 -48.83
C ILE A 15 -8.33 13.06 -49.60
N VAL A 16 -9.19 12.31 -48.91
CA VAL A 16 -10.45 11.80 -49.49
C VAL A 16 -11.59 12.13 -48.52
N LEU A 17 -12.32 13.17 -48.88
CA LEU A 17 -13.67 13.51 -48.43
C LEU A 17 -14.63 12.91 -49.46
N VAL A 18 -15.55 12.04 -49.03
CA VAL A 18 -16.68 11.60 -49.86
C VAL A 18 -17.97 11.87 -49.11
N LEU A 19 -18.66 12.91 -49.58
CA LEU A 19 -20.10 13.13 -49.45
C LEU A 19 -20.80 12.23 -50.46
N CYS A 20 -21.74 11.40 -50.02
CA CYS A 20 -22.75 10.81 -50.90
C CYS A 20 -24.14 10.96 -50.25
N SER A 21 -24.96 11.68 -50.99
CA SER A 21 -26.38 11.99 -50.82
C SER A 21 -27.29 10.81 -51.18
N ASP A 22 -28.43 10.77 -50.49
CA ASP A 22 -29.78 10.37 -50.91
C ASP A 22 -29.95 9.32 -52.02
N GLN A 23 -30.56 8.18 -51.67
CA GLN A 23 -31.78 7.72 -52.35
C GLN A 23 -32.74 7.04 -51.37
N ALA A 24 -33.99 7.48 -51.50
CA ALA A 24 -35.17 7.01 -50.79
C ALA A 24 -35.57 5.58 -51.20
N VAL A 25 -35.97 4.79 -50.22
CA VAL A 25 -36.85 3.63 -50.42
C VAL A 25 -38.02 3.77 -49.46
N THR A 26 -39.20 3.93 -50.05
CA THR A 26 -40.51 3.87 -49.42
C THR A 26 -40.77 2.45 -48.90
N ALA A 27 -40.86 2.29 -47.58
CA ALA A 27 -41.38 1.10 -46.92
C ALA A 27 -42.70 1.43 -46.24
N GLN A 28 -43.67 0.56 -46.48
CA GLN A 28 -45.08 0.68 -46.15
C GLN A 28 -45.34 0.80 -44.63
N ASP A 29 -46.29 1.67 -44.29
CA ASP A 29 -46.92 1.76 -42.98
C ASP A 29 -47.52 0.41 -42.56
N MET A 30 -46.99 -0.17 -41.49
CA MET A 30 -47.71 -1.11 -40.64
C MET A 30 -47.97 -0.44 -39.29
N PRO A 31 -49.21 -0.49 -38.75
CA PRO A 31 -49.50 0.09 -37.44
C PRO A 31 -48.89 -0.80 -36.36
N THR A 32 -47.71 -0.41 -35.86
CA THR A 32 -47.15 -0.98 -34.63
C THR A 32 -47.93 -0.45 -33.44
N GLU A 33 -48.72 -1.35 -32.87
CA GLU A 33 -49.43 -1.20 -31.61
C GLU A 33 -48.48 -0.69 -30.52
N LYS A 34 -48.80 0.48 -29.95
CA LYS A 34 -48.05 1.10 -28.85
C LYS A 34 -48.10 0.21 -27.61
N ASN A 35 -47.08 -0.63 -27.43
CA ASN A 35 -46.77 -1.18 -26.13
C ASN A 35 -45.86 -0.20 -25.36
N GLN A 36 -46.43 0.96 -25.02
CA GLN A 36 -45.84 1.91 -24.07
C GLN A 36 -46.06 1.36 -22.66
N ASN A 37 -45.17 0.50 -22.21
CA ASN A 37 -44.87 0.24 -20.79
C ASN A 37 -43.53 -0.48 -20.70
N LYS A 38 -42.48 0.14 -21.27
CA LYS A 38 -41.12 -0.15 -20.83
C LYS A 38 -40.95 0.65 -19.53
N PRO A 39 -40.81 0.01 -18.36
CA PRO A 39 -40.56 0.76 -17.13
C PRO A 39 -39.31 1.62 -17.38
N GLU A 40 -39.42 2.92 -17.12
CA GLU A 40 -38.26 3.79 -17.03
C GLU A 40 -37.26 3.09 -16.11
N GLU A 41 -36.15 2.68 -16.71
CA GLU A 41 -35.00 2.16 -16.01
C GLU A 41 -34.55 3.31 -15.12
N GLN A 42 -34.96 3.27 -13.84
CA GLN A 42 -34.62 4.26 -12.84
C GLN A 42 -33.10 4.40 -12.88
N GLN A 43 -32.61 5.47 -13.50
CA GLN A 43 -31.20 5.82 -13.48
C GLN A 43 -30.80 5.87 -12.01
N GLY A 44 -29.99 4.88 -11.59
CA GLY A 44 -29.57 4.74 -10.21
C GLY A 44 -29.01 6.07 -9.73
N GLU A 45 -29.44 6.49 -8.55
CA GLU A 45 -28.95 7.71 -7.90
C GLU A 45 -27.42 7.67 -7.82
N LYS A 46 -26.78 8.67 -8.41
CA LYS A 46 -25.32 8.76 -8.48
C LYS A 46 -24.78 9.12 -7.10
N LEU A 47 -24.08 8.19 -6.47
CA LEU A 47 -23.47 8.42 -5.15
C LEU A 47 -22.08 9.03 -5.33
N GLU A 48 -21.90 10.26 -4.83
CA GLU A 48 -20.56 10.85 -4.67
C GLU A 48 -19.84 10.16 -3.52
N ALA A 49 -18.79 9.41 -3.85
CA ALA A 49 -18.00 8.64 -2.90
C ALA A 49 -16.54 8.98 -3.08
N VAL A 50 -15.86 9.23 -1.95
CA VAL A 50 -14.40 9.41 -1.96
C VAL A 50 -13.76 8.06 -1.66
N VAL A 51 -12.96 7.61 -2.61
CA VAL A 51 -12.30 6.30 -2.57
C VAL A 51 -10.79 6.45 -2.40
N LYS A 52 -10.21 7.56 -2.90
CA LYS A 52 -8.76 7.78 -2.96
C LYS A 52 -8.37 9.13 -2.39
N GLY A 53 -7.07 9.29 -2.22
CA GLY A 53 -6.46 10.51 -1.70
C GLY A 53 -6.58 10.62 -0.19
N VAL A 54 -6.08 11.73 0.33
CA VAL A 54 -6.21 12.11 1.73
C VAL A 54 -7.07 13.36 1.80
N TRP A 55 -8.11 13.34 2.62
CA TRP A 55 -9.09 14.43 2.65
C TRP A 55 -9.26 14.95 4.05
N VAL A 56 -9.41 16.26 4.20
CA VAL A 56 -9.74 16.88 5.48
C VAL A 56 -11.21 16.61 5.79
N ASN A 57 -11.48 15.94 6.92
CA ASN A 57 -12.84 15.63 7.34
C ASN A 57 -13.41 16.71 8.26
N VAL A 58 -12.71 17.00 9.35
CA VAL A 58 -13.16 17.91 10.42
C VAL A 58 -11.98 18.73 10.91
N LEU A 59 -12.25 20.00 11.22
CA LEU A 59 -11.31 20.97 11.76
C LEU A 59 -11.91 21.63 13.00
N GLU A 60 -11.11 21.76 14.05
CA GLU A 60 -11.38 22.62 15.21
C GLU A 60 -10.24 23.63 15.28
N GLY A 61 -10.52 24.93 15.30
CA GLY A 61 -9.49 25.96 15.29
C GLY A 61 -8.78 26.14 13.94
N LYS A 62 -7.68 26.90 13.94
CA LYS A 62 -6.97 27.30 12.73
C LYS A 62 -5.96 26.23 12.28
N ILE A 63 -6.09 25.78 11.04
CA ILE A 63 -5.19 24.84 10.37
C ILE A 63 -4.73 25.46 9.05
N GLU A 64 -3.43 25.44 8.80
CA GLU A 64 -2.81 25.96 7.59
C GLU A 64 -2.19 24.83 6.78
N LEU A 65 -2.23 24.94 5.45
CA LEU A 65 -1.56 24.05 4.52
C LEU A 65 -0.62 24.86 3.64
N GLU A 66 0.61 24.38 3.54
CA GLU A 66 1.65 24.88 2.67
C GLU A 66 1.79 23.96 1.46
N ARG A 67 1.61 24.51 0.26
CA ARG A 67 1.81 23.85 -1.04
C ARG A 67 2.64 24.74 -1.94
N ASP A 68 3.72 24.21 -2.49
CA ASP A 68 4.62 24.93 -3.40
C ASP A 68 5.08 26.29 -2.85
N GLY A 69 5.34 26.35 -1.54
CA GLY A 69 5.77 27.57 -0.82
C GLY A 69 4.65 28.58 -0.55
N THR A 70 3.40 28.25 -0.88
CA THR A 70 2.22 29.08 -0.58
C THR A 70 1.44 28.49 0.59
N THR A 71 1.17 29.30 1.61
CA THR A 71 0.38 28.91 2.78
C THR A 71 -1.05 29.43 2.68
N ALA A 72 -2.03 28.56 2.94
CA ALA A 72 -3.45 28.91 3.00
C ALA A 72 -4.15 28.23 4.17
N GLU A 73 -5.22 28.84 4.68
CA GLU A 73 -6.11 28.20 5.65
C GLU A 73 -6.93 27.10 4.98
N VAL A 74 -7.07 25.96 5.65
CA VAL A 74 -7.75 24.77 5.11
C VAL A 74 -9.18 24.70 5.61
N THR A 75 -10.09 24.17 4.78
CA THR A 75 -11.47 23.86 5.17
C THR A 75 -11.74 22.36 5.10
N ALA A 76 -12.82 21.91 5.75
CA ALA A 76 -13.31 20.54 5.57
C ALA A 76 -13.61 20.26 4.09
N GLY A 77 -13.39 19.02 3.65
CA GLY A 77 -13.50 18.59 2.26
C GLY A 77 -12.31 18.95 1.38
N PHE A 78 -11.23 19.52 1.92
CA PHE A 78 -10.02 19.80 1.14
C PHE A 78 -9.20 18.53 0.89
N GLU A 79 -8.74 18.33 -0.35
CA GLU A 79 -7.86 17.22 -0.72
C GLU A 79 -6.37 17.58 -0.52
N VAL A 80 -5.70 16.75 0.26
CA VAL A 80 -4.27 16.82 0.54
C VAL A 80 -3.51 16.00 -0.50
N HIS A 81 -2.45 16.58 -1.04
CA HIS A 81 -1.62 16.04 -2.10
C HIS A 81 -0.21 15.70 -1.60
N ASP A 82 0.53 14.93 -2.40
CA ASP A 82 1.93 14.63 -2.16
C ASP A 82 2.76 15.92 -2.08
N GLY A 83 3.55 16.05 -1.03
CA GLY A 83 4.39 17.22 -0.76
C GLY A 83 3.76 18.27 0.16
N ASP A 84 2.43 18.24 0.37
CA ASP A 84 1.75 19.20 1.24
C ASP A 84 2.25 19.12 2.68
N VAL A 85 2.39 20.29 3.31
CA VAL A 85 2.69 20.41 4.74
C VAL A 85 1.49 21.03 5.45
N VAL A 86 0.99 20.38 6.48
CA VAL A 86 -0.14 20.85 7.28
C VAL A 86 0.34 21.20 8.68
N GLU A 87 -0.05 22.37 9.17
CA GLU A 87 0.32 22.89 10.49
C GLU A 87 -0.90 23.35 11.28
N SER A 88 -0.95 22.98 12.57
CA SER A 88 -2.02 23.35 13.49
C SER A 88 -1.61 24.43 14.50
N ALA A 89 -2.52 25.36 14.76
CA ALA A 89 -2.40 26.28 15.89
C ALA A 89 -2.52 25.53 17.25
N PRO A 90 -2.17 26.15 18.39
CA PRO A 90 -2.11 25.46 19.68
C PRO A 90 -3.40 24.78 20.16
N ASP A 91 -4.55 25.42 19.94
CA ASP A 91 -5.85 24.86 20.33
C ASP A 91 -6.56 24.12 19.18
N ALA A 92 -5.87 23.94 18.05
CA ALA A 92 -6.48 23.39 16.86
C ALA A 92 -6.40 21.85 16.82
N ARG A 93 -7.34 21.23 16.12
CA ARG A 93 -7.36 19.79 15.84
C ARG A 93 -7.86 19.55 14.43
N ALA A 94 -7.38 18.49 13.82
CA ALA A 94 -7.83 18.07 12.50
C ALA A 94 -8.03 16.56 12.43
N GLU A 95 -9.03 16.12 11.68
CA GLU A 95 -9.24 14.73 11.29
C GLU A 95 -9.12 14.63 9.77
N PHE A 96 -8.28 13.72 9.29
CA PHE A 96 -8.09 13.42 7.88
C PHE A 96 -8.58 12.00 7.60
N LEU A 97 -9.29 11.87 6.49
CA LEU A 97 -9.62 10.61 5.85
C LEU A 97 -8.38 10.13 5.11
N LEU A 98 -7.94 8.91 5.41
CA LEU A 98 -6.87 8.27 4.66
C LEU A 98 -7.50 7.32 3.64
N GLN A 99 -6.88 6.17 3.42
CA GLN A 99 -7.52 4.99 2.84
C GLN A 99 -8.90 4.73 3.49
N PRO A 100 -9.94 4.34 2.74
CA PRO A 100 -11.27 4.07 3.30
C PRO A 100 -11.24 3.16 4.53
N GLY A 101 -11.76 3.72 5.63
CA GLY A 101 -11.76 3.07 6.94
C GLY A 101 -10.50 3.32 7.77
N ASN A 102 -9.63 4.25 7.38
CA ASN A 102 -8.48 4.66 8.19
C ASN A 102 -8.50 6.18 8.39
N TYR A 103 -8.20 6.63 9.60
CA TYR A 103 -8.25 8.04 9.97
C TYR A 103 -6.91 8.47 10.56
N LEU A 104 -6.48 9.68 10.20
CA LEU A 104 -5.40 10.39 10.87
C LEU A 104 -6.00 11.54 11.66
N ARG A 105 -5.59 11.71 12.91
CA ARG A 105 -5.99 12.81 13.76
C ARG A 105 -4.76 13.58 14.19
N MET A 106 -4.85 14.90 14.15
CA MET A 106 -3.76 15.82 14.45
C MET A 106 -4.14 16.69 15.63
N SER A 107 -3.23 16.82 16.61
CA SER A 107 -3.40 17.74 17.75
C SER A 107 -2.95 19.15 17.40
N GLY A 108 -3.02 20.07 18.36
CA GLY A 108 -2.44 21.40 18.23
C GLY A 108 -0.91 21.38 18.17
N GLU A 109 -0.32 22.48 17.72
CA GLU A 109 1.13 22.68 17.56
C GLU A 109 1.83 21.57 16.77
N THR A 110 1.13 20.97 15.83
CA THR A 110 1.58 19.80 15.08
C THR A 110 1.84 20.19 13.64
N ARG A 111 2.95 19.70 13.08
CA ARG A 111 3.32 19.89 11.68
C ARG A 111 3.60 18.54 11.05
N ILE A 112 2.85 18.22 10.00
CA ILE A 112 2.97 16.98 9.24
C ILE A 112 3.19 17.28 7.77
N ARG A 113 4.01 16.48 7.10
CA ARG A 113 4.14 16.47 5.65
C ARG A 113 3.59 15.18 5.09
N PHE A 114 2.71 15.27 4.11
CA PHE A 114 2.20 14.12 3.38
C PHE A 114 3.15 13.82 2.23
N VAL A 115 4.08 12.89 2.43
CA VAL A 115 5.06 12.57 1.40
C VAL A 115 4.43 11.79 0.26
N ASN A 116 3.53 10.87 0.58
CA ASN A 116 2.79 10.13 -0.41
C ASN A 116 1.39 9.83 0.13
N THR A 117 0.35 10.12 -0.65
CA THR A 117 -1.06 10.01 -0.30
C THR A 117 -1.74 8.81 -0.98
N GLN A 118 -1.01 8.05 -1.79
CA GLN A 118 -1.53 6.88 -2.48
C GLN A 118 -1.85 5.75 -1.50
N TYR A 119 -2.91 5.00 -1.82
CA TYR A 119 -3.45 3.96 -0.96
C TYR A 119 -2.38 2.99 -0.46
N ASP A 120 -1.60 2.34 -1.34
CA ASP A 120 -0.63 1.32 -0.93
C ASP A 120 0.77 1.88 -0.61
N ARG A 121 0.90 3.21 -0.51
CA ARG A 121 2.18 3.92 -0.34
C ARG A 121 2.12 5.05 0.69
N LEU A 122 1.05 5.13 1.48
CA LEU A 122 0.82 6.25 2.39
C LEU A 122 2.01 6.44 3.33
N ARG A 123 2.66 7.61 3.20
CA ARG A 123 3.81 8.01 4.01
C ARG A 123 3.61 9.42 4.54
N ILE A 124 3.72 9.55 5.86
CA ILE A 124 3.54 10.78 6.60
C ILE A 124 4.84 11.07 7.34
N ASP A 125 5.41 12.25 7.17
CA ASP A 125 6.54 12.73 7.95
C ASP A 125 5.99 13.68 9.04
N LEU A 126 6.00 13.24 10.30
CA LEU A 126 5.63 14.03 11.46
C LEU A 126 6.86 14.80 11.94
N GLU A 127 6.87 16.11 11.69
CA GLU A 127 8.02 16.98 11.98
C GLU A 127 8.03 17.45 13.45
N LYS A 128 6.86 17.78 14.01
CA LYS A 128 6.65 18.14 15.42
C LYS A 128 5.22 17.88 15.87
N GLY A 129 4.98 17.80 17.18
CA GLY A 129 3.64 17.70 17.77
C GLY A 129 3.15 16.26 17.92
N SER A 130 1.84 16.04 17.82
CA SER A 130 1.23 14.72 18.04
C SER A 130 0.16 14.38 17.00
N ILE A 131 0.14 13.11 16.59
CA ILE A 131 -0.91 12.55 15.75
C ILE A 131 -1.41 11.22 16.32
N ALA A 132 -2.62 10.84 15.95
CA ALA A 132 -3.19 9.53 16.22
C ALA A 132 -3.74 8.91 14.93
N CYS A 133 -3.37 7.67 14.66
CA CYS A 133 -3.92 6.88 13.56
C CYS A 133 -4.93 5.87 14.09
N GLU A 134 -6.13 5.87 13.52
CA GLU A 134 -7.17 4.85 13.76
C GLU A 134 -7.32 4.00 12.51
N LEU A 135 -6.97 2.72 12.61
CA LEU A 135 -7.10 1.76 11.51
C LEU A 135 -8.20 0.75 11.83
N LEU A 136 -9.26 0.72 11.01
CA LEU A 136 -10.41 -0.14 11.27
C LEU A 136 -10.06 -1.62 11.10
N LYS A 137 -10.64 -2.44 11.97
CA LYS A 137 -10.51 -3.91 11.88
C LYS A 137 -11.66 -4.45 11.03
N THR A 138 -11.34 -5.20 9.97
CA THR A 138 -12.30 -6.16 9.39
C THR A 138 -12.18 -7.49 10.15
N TYR A 139 -13.29 -8.22 10.34
CA TYR A 139 -13.20 -9.57 10.90
C TYR A 139 -12.20 -10.39 10.10
N GLU A 140 -11.36 -11.16 10.81
CA GLU A 140 -10.36 -12.06 10.25
C GLU A 140 -10.99 -12.93 9.16
N SER A 141 -10.84 -12.50 7.91
CA SER A 141 -11.07 -13.38 6.80
C SER A 141 -9.97 -14.41 6.91
N ARG A 142 -10.31 -15.63 7.37
CA ARG A 142 -9.37 -16.77 7.42
C ARG A 142 -8.73 -17.07 6.06
N TYR A 143 -9.20 -16.43 4.99
CA TYR A 143 -8.75 -16.61 3.61
C TYR A 143 -8.03 -15.39 3.03
N PHE A 144 -8.09 -14.21 3.65
CA PHE A 144 -7.39 -13.01 3.21
C PHE A 144 -6.43 -12.58 4.30
N GLU A 145 -5.14 -12.65 4.00
CA GLU A 145 -4.12 -12.16 4.91
C GLU A 145 -4.27 -10.62 5.02
N PRO A 146 -4.52 -10.09 6.24
CA PRO A 146 -4.83 -8.67 6.46
C PRO A 146 -3.66 -7.74 6.13
N PHE A 147 -2.47 -8.30 5.88
CA PHE A 147 -1.25 -7.54 5.67
C PHE A 147 -1.31 -6.63 4.43
N ALA A 148 -2.09 -6.97 3.39
CA ALA A 148 -2.05 -6.24 2.11
C ALA A 148 -2.55 -4.79 2.12
N LEU A 149 -3.31 -4.37 3.13
CA LEU A 149 -4.21 -3.21 3.03
C LEU A 149 -3.76 -1.98 3.83
N PHE A 150 -2.82 -2.13 4.78
CA PHE A 150 -2.64 -1.13 5.85
C PHE A 150 -1.22 -0.59 6.03
N LEU A 151 -0.30 -0.78 5.07
CA LEU A 151 1.08 -0.32 5.27
C LEU A 151 1.20 1.20 5.21
N ILE A 152 0.83 1.84 6.31
CA ILE A 152 0.99 3.26 6.56
C ILE A 152 2.33 3.45 7.26
N ARG A 153 3.14 4.35 6.70
CA ARG A 153 4.46 4.69 7.21
C ARG A 153 4.40 6.04 7.89
N VAL A 154 4.82 6.10 9.14
CA VAL A 154 4.96 7.34 9.89
C VAL A 154 6.44 7.56 10.18
N ILE A 155 7.02 8.58 9.58
CA ILE A 155 8.39 9.01 9.80
C ILE A 155 8.39 10.12 10.83
N THR A 156 9.37 10.11 11.71
CA THR A 156 9.63 11.14 12.71
C THR A 156 11.13 11.39 12.74
N PRO A 157 11.64 12.47 13.38
CA PRO A 157 13.07 12.78 13.36
C PRO A 157 13.99 11.64 13.83
N GLN A 158 13.54 10.78 14.74
CA GLN A 158 14.35 9.69 15.31
C GLN A 158 13.94 8.30 14.82
N SER A 159 12.86 8.15 14.04
CA SER A 159 12.35 6.82 13.69
C SER A 159 11.45 6.75 12.48
N GLU A 160 11.42 5.58 11.85
CA GLU A 160 10.36 5.12 10.97
C GLU A 160 9.51 4.10 11.71
N THR A 161 8.19 4.27 11.61
CA THR A 161 7.20 3.30 12.09
C THR A 161 6.34 2.77 10.95
N LEU A 162 6.18 1.45 10.91
CA LEU A 162 5.24 0.73 10.05
C LEU A 162 4.03 0.30 10.88
N LEU A 163 2.83 0.69 10.48
CA LEU A 163 1.60 0.21 11.09
C LEU A 163 1.23 -1.14 10.47
N SER A 164 1.42 -2.23 11.22
CA SER A 164 1.27 -3.59 10.68
C SER A 164 -0.13 -4.17 10.82
N ASP A 165 -0.91 -3.70 11.80
CA ASP A 165 -2.26 -4.21 12.11
C ASP A 165 -3.30 -3.08 12.22
N SER A 166 -4.57 -3.44 12.19
CA SER A 166 -5.66 -2.55 12.62
C SER A 166 -5.49 -2.15 14.10
N GLY A 167 -5.75 -0.90 14.46
CA GLY A 167 -5.43 -0.44 15.80
C GLY A 167 -5.58 1.05 16.05
N ILE A 168 -5.08 1.47 17.21
CA ILE A 168 -4.97 2.87 17.62
C ILE A 168 -3.52 3.14 17.98
N TYR A 169 -2.91 4.02 17.22
CA TYR A 169 -1.49 4.36 17.33
C TYR A 169 -1.38 5.85 17.57
N ARG A 170 -0.65 6.25 18.60
CA ARG A 170 -0.37 7.66 18.86
C ARG A 170 1.13 7.91 18.72
N PHE A 171 1.46 8.96 18.00
CA PHE A 171 2.83 9.41 17.80
C PHE A 171 2.99 10.77 18.45
N ASN A 172 4.09 10.94 19.17
CA ASN A 172 4.52 12.23 19.70
C ASN A 172 5.96 12.47 19.25
N VAL A 173 6.24 13.68 18.75
CA VAL A 173 7.61 14.16 18.56
C VAL A 173 7.94 15.10 19.70
N LEU A 174 8.80 14.63 20.58
CA LEU A 174 9.37 15.38 21.69
C LEU A 174 10.79 15.81 21.31
N LYS A 175 11.41 16.65 22.14
CA LYS A 175 12.79 17.06 21.92
C LYS A 175 13.71 15.83 21.89
N ASP A 176 14.34 15.59 20.73
CA ASP A 176 15.28 14.50 20.48
C ASP A 176 14.72 13.08 20.71
N VAL A 177 13.39 12.94 20.81
CA VAL A 177 12.73 11.67 21.07
C VAL A 177 11.49 11.52 20.19
N SER A 178 11.41 10.41 19.47
CA SER A 178 10.16 9.97 18.85
C SER A 178 9.48 8.96 19.74
N GLU A 179 8.20 9.15 20.04
CA GLU A 179 7.42 8.27 20.89
C GLU A 179 6.24 7.68 20.12
N LEU A 180 6.03 6.38 20.26
CA LEU A 180 4.89 5.63 19.75
C LEU A 180 4.16 4.98 20.93
N ILE A 181 2.86 5.23 21.05
CA ILE A 181 1.97 4.57 22.00
C ILE A 181 1.00 3.70 21.21
N VAL A 182 1.04 2.39 21.45
CA VAL A 182 0.14 1.43 20.80
C VAL A 182 -0.97 1.07 21.77
N ARG A 183 -2.13 1.71 21.63
CA ARG A 183 -3.29 1.41 22.49
C ARG A 183 -3.96 0.09 22.09
N LYS A 184 -4.02 -0.19 20.78
CA LYS A 184 -4.48 -1.44 20.18
C LYS A 184 -3.71 -1.69 18.89
N GLY A 185 -3.51 -2.95 18.53
CA GLY A 185 -2.81 -3.37 17.32
C GLY A 185 -1.33 -3.70 17.55
N GLU A 186 -0.56 -3.72 16.47
CA GLU A 186 0.87 -3.98 16.43
C GLU A 186 1.48 -3.04 15.39
N ALA A 187 2.63 -2.46 15.74
CA ALA A 187 3.44 -1.64 14.85
C ALA A 187 4.91 -2.04 14.98
N VAL A 188 5.73 -1.59 14.04
CA VAL A 188 7.17 -1.82 14.03
C VAL A 188 7.87 -0.48 13.97
N MET A 189 8.67 -0.16 14.97
CA MET A 189 9.43 1.09 15.06
C MET A 189 10.92 0.77 14.95
N ASN A 190 11.59 1.25 13.90
CA ASN A 190 12.98 0.94 13.59
C ASN A 190 13.34 -0.56 13.72
N GLY A 191 12.45 -1.45 13.28
CA GLY A 191 12.62 -2.91 13.37
C GLY A 191 12.09 -3.56 14.65
N GLU A 192 11.84 -2.79 15.71
CA GLU A 192 11.34 -3.32 16.97
C GLU A 192 9.81 -3.39 16.97
N LYS A 193 9.26 -4.57 17.32
CA LYS A 193 7.81 -4.77 17.43
C LYS A 193 7.27 -4.09 18.68
N VAL A 194 6.21 -3.31 18.49
CA VAL A 194 5.49 -2.60 19.54
C VAL A 194 4.04 -3.06 19.51
N LYS A 195 3.66 -3.86 20.52
CA LYS A 195 2.32 -4.44 20.65
C LYS A 195 1.39 -3.56 21.46
N GLU A 196 0.11 -3.92 21.51
CA GLU A 196 -0.87 -3.26 22.37
C GLU A 196 -0.38 -3.05 23.80
N LYS A 197 -0.79 -1.92 24.40
CA LYS A 197 -0.46 -1.51 25.77
C LYS A 197 1.03 -1.26 25.99
N ARG A 198 1.78 -1.03 24.92
CA ARG A 198 3.20 -0.65 24.95
C ARG A 198 3.42 0.76 24.46
N ILE A 199 4.48 1.36 24.99
CA ILE A 199 5.06 2.61 24.53
C ILE A 199 6.48 2.32 24.07
N ALA A 200 6.83 2.85 22.91
CA ALA A 200 8.16 2.76 22.34
C ALA A 200 8.73 4.18 22.22
N ARG A 201 9.98 4.35 22.64
CA ARG A 201 10.71 5.61 22.52
C ARG A 201 11.98 5.37 21.74
N SER A 202 12.15 6.14 20.66
CA SER A 202 13.36 6.11 19.86
C SER A 202 14.22 7.35 20.13
N VAL A 203 15.49 7.10 20.44
CA VAL A 203 16.53 8.13 20.63
C VAL A 203 17.73 7.70 19.82
N ASN A 204 18.15 8.52 18.84
CA ASN A 204 19.24 8.19 17.92
C ASN A 204 19.04 6.83 17.24
N GLY A 205 17.81 6.52 16.84
CA GLY A 205 17.44 5.25 16.20
C GLY A 205 17.24 4.07 17.15
N VAL A 206 17.74 4.13 18.39
CA VAL A 206 17.60 3.04 19.38
C VAL A 206 16.22 3.09 20.01
N VAL A 207 15.48 1.98 19.94
CA VAL A 207 14.11 1.87 20.45
C VAL A 207 14.08 1.17 21.82
N ASN A 208 13.43 1.81 22.78
CA ASN A 208 13.11 1.22 24.09
C ASN A 208 11.61 1.02 24.22
N VAL A 209 11.17 -0.21 24.49
CA VAL A 209 9.75 -0.58 24.60
C VAL A 209 9.39 -0.93 26.05
N THR A 210 8.40 -0.23 26.61
CA THR A 210 7.87 -0.47 27.96
C THR A 210 6.36 -0.60 27.96
N GLU A 211 5.78 -1.07 29.06
CA GLU A 211 4.34 -1.03 29.29
C GLU A 211 3.91 0.38 29.70
N PHE A 212 2.73 0.80 29.26
CA PHE A 212 2.13 2.06 29.71
C PHE A 212 0.78 1.80 30.38
N ASP A 213 0.40 2.70 31.30
CA ASP A 213 -0.91 2.62 31.94
C ASP A 213 -2.01 3.01 30.94
N THR A 214 -2.82 2.02 30.55
CA THR A 214 -3.92 2.20 29.60
C THR A 214 -5.01 3.13 30.08
N LYS A 215 -5.08 3.38 31.40
CA LYS A 215 -6.03 4.31 32.01
C LYS A 215 -5.59 5.77 31.86
N THR A 216 -4.32 6.01 31.56
CA THR A 216 -3.82 7.35 31.29
C THR A 216 -4.31 7.77 29.91
N GLU A 217 -5.37 8.57 29.90
CA GLU A 217 -5.95 9.18 28.71
C GLU A 217 -5.70 10.69 28.75
N GLN A 218 -4.97 11.19 27.75
CA GLN A 218 -4.76 12.64 27.63
C GLN A 218 -5.95 13.26 26.88
N THR A 219 -6.11 14.58 26.98
CA THR A 219 -7.21 15.32 26.33
C THR A 219 -7.33 15.00 24.83
N PHE A 220 -6.21 14.85 24.14
CA PHE A 220 -6.20 14.50 22.72
C PHE A 220 -6.70 13.07 22.44
N ASP A 221 -6.36 12.09 23.29
CA ASP A 221 -6.87 10.73 23.17
C ASP A 221 -8.40 10.68 23.36
N GLY A 222 -8.91 11.45 24.34
CA GLY A 222 -10.33 11.58 24.59
C GLY A 222 -11.09 12.14 23.40
N TRP A 223 -10.56 13.19 22.77
CA TRP A 223 -11.12 13.74 21.53
C TRP A 223 -11.12 12.72 20.39
N CYS A 224 -10.01 11.98 20.19
CA CYS A 224 -9.93 10.95 19.16
C CYS A 224 -10.98 9.84 19.36
N ARG A 225 -11.20 9.41 20.61
CA ARG A 225 -12.23 8.42 20.96
C ARG A 225 -13.64 8.94 20.70
N GLU A 226 -13.92 10.18 21.10
CA GLU A 226 -15.21 10.81 20.87
C GLU A 226 -15.52 10.88 19.37
N ARG A 227 -14.55 11.31 18.56
CA ARG A 227 -14.66 11.32 17.10
C ARG A 227 -14.92 9.94 16.52
N GLY A 228 -14.18 8.91 16.94
CA GLY A 228 -14.43 7.52 16.53
C GLY A 228 -15.86 7.06 16.83
N ASN A 229 -16.38 7.41 18.02
CA ASN A 229 -17.77 7.10 18.40
C ASN A 229 -18.80 7.85 17.53
N GLN A 230 -18.56 9.14 17.24
CA GLN A 230 -19.44 9.94 16.39
C GLN A 230 -19.53 9.38 14.96
N LEU A 231 -18.39 8.97 14.38
CA LEU A 231 -18.33 8.35 13.04
C LEU A 231 -19.17 7.06 12.96
N VAL A 232 -19.07 6.21 13.98
CA VAL A 232 -19.87 4.99 14.11
C VAL A 232 -21.37 5.30 14.25
N GLN A 233 -21.72 6.32 15.04
CA GLN A 233 -23.11 6.74 15.22
C GLN A 233 -23.72 7.25 13.91
N ILE A 234 -22.97 8.05 13.13
CA ILE A 234 -23.44 8.55 11.83
C ILE A 234 -23.61 7.43 10.85
N ASN A 235 -22.66 6.49 10.75
CA ASN A 235 -22.84 5.32 9.88
C ASN A 235 -24.14 4.59 10.22
N ARG A 236 -24.49 4.42 11.51
CA ARG A 236 -25.75 3.80 11.92
C ARG A 236 -26.98 4.60 11.47
N GLN A 237 -26.91 5.93 11.50
CA GLN A 237 -28.00 6.81 11.05
C GLN A 237 -28.24 6.71 9.55
N LEU A 238 -27.21 6.39 8.74
CA LEU A 238 -27.35 6.19 7.30
C LEU A 238 -28.42 5.14 6.93
N LYS A 239 -28.69 4.18 7.82
CA LYS A 239 -29.77 3.19 7.65
C LYS A 239 -31.13 3.84 7.36
N ASN A 240 -31.37 5.01 7.94
CA ASN A 240 -32.62 5.76 7.84
C ASN A 240 -32.53 6.94 6.87
N GLU A 241 -31.33 7.33 6.46
CA GLU A 241 -31.11 8.52 5.62
C GLU A 241 -30.98 8.13 4.15
N THR A 242 -30.17 7.12 3.84
CA THR A 242 -29.77 6.87 2.45
C THR A 242 -30.76 5.98 1.69
N PRO A 243 -31.09 6.32 0.42
CA PRO A 243 -32.00 5.51 -0.40
C PRO A 243 -31.49 4.09 -0.63
N TRP A 244 -30.19 3.90 -0.83
CA TRP A 244 -29.59 2.57 -1.03
C TRP A 244 -29.70 1.68 0.21
N ALA A 245 -29.64 2.25 1.42
CA ALA A 245 -29.83 1.47 2.65
C ALA A 245 -31.30 1.05 2.85
N LYS A 246 -32.26 1.84 2.33
CA LYS A 246 -33.71 1.59 2.40
C LYS A 246 -34.17 0.54 1.38
N HIS A 247 -33.67 0.59 0.14
CA HIS A 247 -34.18 -0.20 -0.99
C HIS A 247 -33.42 -1.52 -1.19
N ARG A 248 -33.24 -2.32 -0.13
CA ARG A 248 -32.49 -3.60 -0.12
C ARG A 248 -33.04 -4.72 -1.03
N LYS A 249 -34.03 -4.44 -1.88
CA LYS A 249 -34.72 -5.43 -2.70
C LYS A 249 -34.19 -5.35 -4.15
N HIS A 250 -33.10 -6.08 -4.39
CA HIS A 250 -32.68 -6.63 -5.69
C HIS A 250 -31.81 -5.81 -6.65
N THR A 251 -31.46 -4.56 -6.36
CA THR A 251 -30.55 -3.78 -7.21
C THR A 251 -29.27 -3.42 -6.48
N GLU A 252 -28.12 -3.82 -7.03
CA GLU A 252 -26.81 -3.36 -6.55
C GLU A 252 -26.69 -1.87 -6.88
N ALA A 253 -26.42 -1.04 -5.87
CA ALA A 253 -26.20 0.38 -6.10
C ALA A 253 -24.94 0.56 -6.97
N VAL A 254 -25.07 1.32 -8.05
CA VAL A 254 -23.95 1.65 -8.93
C VAL A 254 -23.17 2.79 -8.30
N LEU A 255 -21.93 2.52 -7.89
CA LEU A 255 -20.99 3.54 -7.46
C LEU A 255 -20.36 4.14 -8.71
N ASP A 256 -20.41 5.46 -8.88
CA ASP A 256 -19.66 6.12 -9.95
C ASP A 256 -18.20 6.20 -9.55
N ILE A 257 -17.44 5.17 -9.93
CA ILE A 257 -16.01 5.12 -9.74
C ILE A 257 -15.38 5.72 -11.00
N PRO A 258 -14.42 6.65 -10.89
CA PRO A 258 -13.71 7.20 -12.05
C PRO A 258 -13.24 6.08 -13.01
N GLN A 259 -13.50 6.21 -14.32
CA GLN A 259 -13.26 5.15 -15.32
C GLN A 259 -11.81 4.64 -15.36
N ASP A 260 -10.85 5.45 -14.96
CA ASP A 260 -9.44 5.05 -14.88
C ASP A 260 -9.20 3.94 -13.84
N ASP A 261 -10.10 3.80 -12.86
CA ASP A 261 -10.04 2.77 -11.84
C ASP A 261 -10.66 1.44 -12.29
N GLU A 262 -11.68 1.49 -13.15
CA GLU A 262 -12.35 0.30 -13.68
C GLU A 262 -11.50 -0.44 -14.72
N ARG A 263 -10.73 0.30 -15.54
CA ARG A 263 -9.94 -0.26 -16.66
C ARG A 263 -8.94 -1.34 -16.25
N SER A 264 -8.54 -1.41 -14.97
CA SER A 264 -7.64 -2.48 -14.50
C SER A 264 -8.33 -3.84 -14.28
N SER A 265 -9.66 -3.89 -14.16
CA SER A 265 -10.36 -5.06 -13.60
C SER A 265 -11.21 -5.88 -14.58
N THR A 266 -11.65 -5.31 -15.70
CA THR A 266 -12.68 -5.92 -16.56
C THR A 266 -12.25 -6.25 -17.99
N ASN A 267 -11.20 -5.60 -18.52
CA ASN A 267 -10.71 -5.92 -19.85
C ASN A 267 -9.62 -6.98 -19.79
N GLY A 268 -10.02 -8.23 -19.95
CA GLY A 268 -9.15 -9.41 -20.09
C GLY A 268 -8.30 -9.43 -21.36
N SER A 269 -7.80 -8.28 -21.82
CA SER A 269 -6.72 -8.28 -22.80
C SER A 269 -5.52 -8.96 -22.16
N PRO A 270 -4.94 -10.02 -22.75
CA PRO A 270 -3.71 -10.60 -22.26
C PRO A 270 -2.65 -9.50 -22.29
N TYR A 271 -2.30 -8.97 -21.12
CA TYR A 271 -1.18 -8.06 -21.00
C TYR A 271 0.05 -8.84 -21.46
N VAL A 272 0.58 -8.47 -22.63
CA VAL A 272 1.91 -8.87 -23.03
C VAL A 272 2.85 -8.13 -22.08
N VAL A 273 3.19 -8.76 -20.96
CA VAL A 273 4.21 -8.24 -20.06
C VAL A 273 5.52 -8.43 -20.81
N SER A 274 6.09 -7.33 -21.31
CA SER A 274 7.47 -7.33 -21.78
C SER A 274 8.34 -7.80 -20.62
N ALA A 275 8.98 -8.96 -20.76
CA ALA A 275 9.87 -9.54 -19.75
C ALA A 275 11.22 -8.81 -19.70
N LYS A 276 11.22 -7.50 -19.94
CA LYS A 276 12.43 -6.70 -19.89
C LYS A 276 12.80 -6.49 -18.41
N PRO A 277 14.00 -6.88 -17.98
CA PRO A 277 14.45 -6.61 -16.62
C PRO A 277 14.59 -5.12 -16.37
N GLY A 278 14.30 -4.70 -15.13
CA GLY A 278 14.49 -3.31 -14.69
C GLY A 278 13.24 -2.46 -14.66
N ALA A 279 12.06 -3.05 -14.87
CA ALA A 279 10.79 -2.32 -14.75
C ALA A 279 10.57 -1.90 -13.29
N VAL A 280 10.42 -0.61 -13.04
CA VAL A 280 10.12 -0.08 -11.69
C VAL A 280 8.64 -0.30 -11.39
N VAL A 281 8.33 -1.09 -10.35
CA VAL A 281 6.94 -1.34 -9.93
C VAL A 281 6.56 -0.53 -8.69
N PHE A 282 7.55 -0.01 -7.96
CA PHE A 282 7.37 0.91 -6.85
C PHE A 282 8.61 1.81 -6.72
N ALA A 283 8.39 3.09 -6.45
CA ALA A 283 9.43 4.02 -6.05
C ALA A 283 8.83 5.06 -5.11
N ASP A 284 9.49 5.30 -3.98
CA ASP A 284 9.21 6.43 -3.10
C ASP A 284 9.84 7.73 -3.63
N LEU A 285 9.32 8.86 -3.15
CA LEU A 285 10.02 10.15 -3.29
C LEU A 285 11.40 10.09 -2.63
N GLY A 286 12.41 10.57 -3.35
CA GLY A 286 13.82 10.50 -2.96
C GLY A 286 14.60 9.36 -3.61
N ALA A 287 13.97 8.59 -4.50
CA ALA A 287 14.66 7.67 -5.40
C ALA A 287 15.08 8.39 -6.69
N GLU A 288 16.33 8.22 -7.10
CA GLU A 288 16.91 8.90 -8.27
C GLU A 288 17.80 7.95 -9.08
N VAL A 289 17.79 8.09 -10.40
CA VAL A 289 18.61 7.32 -11.34
C VAL A 289 19.64 8.24 -12.01
N LEU A 290 20.90 7.82 -12.06
CA LEU A 290 21.97 8.49 -12.80
C LEU A 290 22.05 7.90 -14.20
N ARG A 291 21.88 8.75 -15.21
CA ARG A 291 22.12 8.41 -16.61
C ARG A 291 22.99 9.47 -17.26
N GLY A 292 24.21 9.11 -17.64
CA GLY A 292 25.24 10.10 -17.94
C GLY A 292 25.67 10.80 -16.64
N ASP A 293 25.49 12.12 -16.57
CA ASP A 293 25.97 12.95 -15.46
C ASP A 293 24.86 13.55 -14.58
N THR A 294 23.59 13.24 -14.87
CA THR A 294 22.43 13.81 -14.16
C THR A 294 21.65 12.74 -13.39
N TRP A 295 21.30 13.07 -12.14
CA TRP A 295 20.38 12.30 -11.32
C TRP A 295 18.96 12.77 -11.59
N ASP A 296 18.11 11.87 -12.08
CA ASP A 296 16.71 12.13 -12.40
C ASP A 296 15.79 11.37 -11.43
N PRO A 297 14.62 11.90 -11.04
CA PRO A 297 13.68 11.20 -10.18
C PRO A 297 13.20 9.88 -10.78
N VAL A 298 13.02 8.87 -9.93
CA VAL A 298 12.52 7.54 -10.32
C VAL A 298 11.05 7.39 -9.97
N ASN A 299 10.28 6.87 -10.92
CA ASN A 299 8.87 6.55 -10.78
C ASN A 299 8.55 5.22 -11.50
N THR A 300 7.30 4.80 -11.53
CA THR A 300 6.87 3.54 -12.17
C THR A 300 6.99 3.51 -13.70
N ASP A 301 7.13 4.67 -14.33
CA ASP A 301 7.36 4.78 -15.78
C ASP A 301 8.86 4.76 -16.11
N THR A 302 9.71 4.77 -15.08
CA THR A 302 11.17 4.70 -15.25
C THR A 302 11.58 3.30 -15.67
N ASP A 303 12.25 3.23 -16.82
CA ASP A 303 12.83 2.02 -17.38
C ASP A 303 14.34 2.03 -17.11
N LEU A 304 14.78 1.20 -16.16
CA LEU A 304 16.20 1.04 -15.82
C LEU A 304 16.92 0.20 -16.88
N ARG A 305 18.19 0.49 -17.10
CA ARG A 305 19.02 -0.10 -18.16
C ARG A 305 20.40 -0.50 -17.63
N SER A 306 21.11 -1.32 -18.39
CA SER A 306 22.55 -1.54 -18.15
C SER A 306 23.27 -0.19 -18.06
N HIS A 307 24.20 -0.11 -17.13
CA HIS A 307 25.02 1.04 -16.74
C HIS A 307 24.30 2.20 -16.04
N ASP A 308 22.99 2.13 -15.81
CA ASP A 308 22.33 3.08 -14.92
C ASP A 308 22.82 2.87 -13.47
N LYS A 309 22.83 3.95 -12.68
CA LYS A 309 22.93 3.84 -11.20
C LYS A 309 21.65 4.35 -10.57
N LEU A 310 21.25 3.76 -9.46
CA LEU A 310 20.07 4.14 -8.70
C LEU A 310 20.48 4.42 -7.27
N ARG A 311 19.95 5.49 -6.68
CA ARG A 311 20.12 5.80 -5.26
C ARG A 311 18.78 6.08 -4.59
N THR A 312 18.74 5.88 -3.29
CA THR A 312 17.58 6.14 -2.44
C THR A 312 17.98 7.03 -1.26
N ALA A 313 17.11 7.97 -0.89
CA ALA A 313 17.19 8.68 0.39
C ALA A 313 16.85 7.75 1.58
N GLY A 314 17.12 8.16 2.83
CA GLY A 314 17.06 7.27 4.01
C GLY A 314 15.73 6.58 4.32
N TYR A 315 14.60 7.14 3.89
CA TYR A 315 13.28 6.48 4.00
C TYR A 315 12.64 6.21 2.64
N SER A 316 13.41 6.27 1.56
CA SER A 316 12.95 5.99 0.21
C SER A 316 13.22 4.53 -0.15
N ARG A 317 12.23 3.82 -0.66
CA ARG A 317 12.38 2.44 -1.16
C ARG A 317 12.05 2.34 -2.63
N VAL A 318 12.63 1.33 -3.29
CA VAL A 318 12.36 1.00 -4.70
C VAL A 318 12.10 -0.50 -4.82
N GLU A 319 11.14 -0.88 -5.66
CA GLU A 319 10.90 -2.27 -6.07
C GLU A 319 10.96 -2.36 -7.58
N LEU A 320 11.76 -3.31 -8.07
CA LEU A 320 11.97 -3.59 -9.47
C LEU A 320 11.46 -4.99 -9.79
N MET A 321 10.87 -5.15 -10.96
CA MET A 321 10.66 -6.46 -11.56
C MET A 321 11.85 -6.76 -12.47
N LEU A 322 12.60 -7.82 -12.14
CA LEU A 322 13.68 -8.31 -13.00
C LEU A 322 13.11 -9.27 -14.04
N PHE A 323 12.24 -10.18 -13.61
CA PHE A 323 11.49 -11.09 -14.46
C PHE A 323 10.14 -11.37 -13.81
N PRO A 324 9.18 -12.00 -14.50
CA PRO A 324 7.96 -12.50 -13.87
C PRO A 324 8.32 -13.31 -12.61
N ASP A 325 7.69 -12.97 -11.48
CA ASP A 325 7.91 -13.60 -10.17
C ASP A 325 9.33 -13.45 -9.58
N ILE A 326 10.14 -12.53 -10.11
CA ILE A 326 11.46 -12.13 -9.56
C ILE A 326 11.49 -10.63 -9.27
N LEU A 327 11.43 -10.29 -7.99
CA LEU A 327 11.38 -8.92 -7.49
C LEU A 327 12.68 -8.56 -6.78
N PHE A 328 13.21 -7.38 -7.10
CA PHE A 328 14.39 -6.81 -6.45
C PHE A 328 14.00 -5.53 -5.73
N ARG A 329 14.14 -5.54 -4.41
CA ARG A 329 13.76 -4.47 -3.50
C ARG A 329 15.01 -3.79 -2.97
N ILE A 330 14.95 -2.47 -2.84
CA ILE A 330 16.06 -1.62 -2.44
C ILE A 330 15.58 -0.73 -1.31
N ASP A 331 16.34 -0.70 -0.21
CA ASP A 331 16.00 0.08 0.97
C ASP A 331 16.48 1.53 0.87
N GLY A 332 16.25 2.33 1.91
CA GLY A 332 16.81 3.68 2.04
C GLY A 332 18.33 3.72 2.10
N ASP A 333 18.89 4.90 1.87
CA ASP A 333 20.33 5.20 1.90
C ASP A 333 21.20 4.26 1.04
N SER A 334 20.61 3.71 -0.02
CA SER A 334 21.24 2.71 -0.88
C SER A 334 21.75 3.35 -2.18
N GLU A 335 22.80 2.78 -2.75
CA GLU A 335 23.28 3.09 -4.09
C GLU A 335 23.63 1.80 -4.82
N ILE A 336 23.07 1.62 -6.02
CA ILE A 336 23.16 0.39 -6.81
C ILE A 336 23.54 0.75 -8.24
N ALA A 337 24.48 0.01 -8.82
CA ALA A 337 24.82 0.07 -10.23
C ALA A 337 24.32 -1.19 -10.94
N PHE A 338 23.57 -1.00 -12.02
CA PHE A 338 23.11 -2.09 -12.87
C PHE A 338 24.16 -2.36 -13.95
N GLU A 339 25.20 -3.12 -13.65
CA GLU A 339 26.29 -3.36 -14.62
C GLU A 339 25.78 -4.02 -15.90
N GLU A 340 24.85 -4.97 -15.75
CA GLU A 340 24.15 -5.60 -16.86
C GLU A 340 22.70 -5.92 -16.47
N LEU A 341 21.76 -5.52 -17.31
CA LEU A 341 20.31 -5.68 -17.11
C LEU A 341 19.66 -6.10 -18.42
N SER A 342 19.88 -7.36 -18.81
CA SER A 342 19.40 -7.93 -20.07
C SER A 342 18.80 -9.32 -19.88
N ASN A 343 18.24 -9.89 -20.95
CA ASN A 343 17.69 -11.24 -20.92
C ASN A 343 18.78 -12.33 -20.90
N ASP A 344 20.04 -11.95 -21.14
CA ASP A 344 21.18 -12.87 -21.19
C ASP A 344 21.94 -12.91 -19.86
N ALA A 345 21.97 -11.79 -19.13
CA ALA A 345 22.62 -11.69 -17.84
C ALA A 345 21.99 -10.59 -16.97
N ILE A 346 21.99 -10.81 -15.65
CA ILE A 346 21.70 -9.78 -14.65
C ILE A 346 22.92 -9.66 -13.74
N VAL A 347 23.58 -8.51 -13.79
CA VAL A 347 24.73 -8.20 -12.93
C VAL A 347 24.44 -6.89 -12.20
N ILE A 348 24.21 -7.00 -10.90
CA ILE A 348 23.86 -5.88 -10.02
C ILE A 348 24.96 -5.71 -8.99
N ARG A 349 25.52 -4.50 -8.92
CA ARG A 349 26.48 -4.11 -7.89
C ARG A 349 25.83 -3.18 -6.89
N ILE A 350 25.77 -3.59 -5.63
CA ILE A 350 25.36 -2.73 -4.53
C ILE A 350 26.61 -1.99 -4.07
N VAL A 351 26.65 -0.69 -4.32
CA VAL A 351 27.75 0.20 -3.92
C VAL A 351 27.70 0.41 -2.40
N ARG A 352 26.50 0.65 -1.88
CA ARG A 352 26.19 0.71 -0.44
C ARG A 352 24.69 0.50 -0.20
N GLY A 353 24.34 0.20 1.04
CA GLY A 353 22.97 0.03 1.50
C GLY A 353 22.50 -1.42 1.44
N THR A 354 21.19 -1.59 1.32
CA THR A 354 20.53 -2.89 1.54
C THR A 354 19.59 -3.21 0.39
N ALA A 355 19.59 -4.48 -0.02
CA ALA A 355 18.64 -4.98 -1.02
C ALA A 355 18.14 -6.38 -0.69
N ILE A 356 16.92 -6.68 -1.11
CA ILE A 356 16.30 -8.01 -1.01
C ILE A 356 15.92 -8.48 -2.42
N LEU A 357 16.31 -9.70 -2.78
CA LEU A 357 15.84 -10.38 -3.99
C LEU A 357 14.89 -11.49 -3.56
N GLU A 358 13.69 -11.44 -4.12
CA GLU A 358 12.71 -12.52 -4.04
C GLU A 358 12.59 -13.17 -5.41
N ALA A 359 12.88 -14.46 -5.50
CA ALA A 359 12.74 -15.26 -6.72
C ALA A 359 11.81 -16.44 -6.43
N ALA A 360 10.52 -16.32 -6.75
CA ALA A 360 9.53 -17.36 -6.44
C ALA A 360 9.61 -18.53 -7.43
N GLU A 361 9.56 -18.25 -8.74
CA GLU A 361 9.75 -19.24 -9.79
C GLU A 361 11.13 -19.04 -10.45
N PHE A 362 12.05 -19.98 -10.21
CA PHE A 362 13.41 -19.89 -10.73
C PHE A 362 13.84 -21.20 -11.38
N ASP A 363 14.00 -21.18 -12.71
CA ASP A 363 14.57 -22.28 -13.49
C ASP A 363 15.80 -21.78 -14.24
N ARG A 364 16.99 -22.23 -13.80
CA ARG A 364 18.28 -21.90 -14.44
C ARG A 364 18.37 -22.31 -15.91
N LYS A 365 17.51 -23.21 -16.38
CA LYS A 365 17.47 -23.58 -17.81
C LYS A 365 16.74 -22.55 -18.66
N ARG A 366 15.96 -21.68 -18.04
CA ARG A 366 15.08 -20.70 -18.70
C ARG A 366 15.46 -19.25 -18.40
N LEU A 367 16.14 -19.02 -17.28
CA LEU A 367 16.52 -17.70 -16.81
C LEU A 367 18.03 -17.49 -16.96
N PRO A 368 18.47 -16.24 -17.17
CA PRO A 368 19.88 -15.91 -17.24
C PRO A 368 20.58 -16.10 -15.89
N GLU A 369 21.91 -15.92 -15.88
CA GLU A 369 22.67 -15.88 -14.64
C GLU A 369 22.40 -14.57 -13.88
N PHE A 370 22.12 -14.67 -12.57
CA PHE A 370 21.94 -13.53 -11.66
C PHE A 370 23.16 -13.42 -10.75
N LYS A 371 23.94 -12.37 -10.95
CA LYS A 371 25.08 -12.00 -10.13
C LYS A 371 24.75 -10.74 -9.35
N ILE A 372 24.76 -10.83 -8.03
CA ILE A 372 24.53 -9.66 -7.16
C ILE A 372 25.65 -9.60 -6.12
N GLY A 373 26.32 -8.45 -6.03
CA GLY A 373 27.55 -8.32 -5.25
C GLY A 373 27.80 -6.94 -4.69
N GLY A 374 28.83 -6.84 -3.85
CA GLY A 374 29.40 -5.58 -3.38
C GLY A 374 30.56 -5.11 -4.26
N ALA A 375 31.55 -4.42 -3.68
CA ALA A 375 32.74 -3.96 -4.42
C ALA A 375 33.58 -5.12 -5.01
N ASP A 376 33.90 -6.14 -4.20
CA ASP A 376 34.92 -7.14 -4.59
C ASP A 376 34.38 -8.57 -4.69
N ILE A 377 33.11 -8.79 -4.37
CA ILE A 377 32.54 -10.13 -4.24
C ILE A 377 31.11 -10.19 -4.75
N PHE A 378 30.84 -11.20 -5.57
CA PHE A 378 29.52 -11.48 -6.15
C PHE A 378 29.00 -12.84 -5.68
N ALA A 379 27.70 -12.88 -5.43
CA ALA A 379 26.93 -14.09 -5.25
C ALA A 379 26.16 -14.41 -6.54
N VAL A 380 26.18 -15.66 -6.97
CA VAL A 380 25.34 -16.19 -8.04
C VAL A 380 24.11 -16.85 -7.44
N VAL A 381 22.92 -16.44 -7.86
CA VAL A 381 21.65 -17.04 -7.42
C VAL A 381 21.49 -18.44 -8.04
N ASP A 382 21.30 -19.45 -7.19
CA ASP A 382 21.29 -20.89 -7.55
C ASP A 382 19.97 -21.59 -7.24
N GLY A 383 18.88 -20.83 -7.23
CA GLY A 383 17.55 -21.37 -7.00
C GLY A 383 16.52 -20.30 -6.67
N GLY A 384 15.27 -20.72 -6.59
CA GLY A 384 14.21 -19.87 -6.05
C GLY A 384 14.40 -19.65 -4.56
N GLY A 385 14.13 -18.45 -4.08
CA GLY A 385 14.31 -18.11 -2.67
C GLY A 385 14.21 -16.64 -2.35
N ASN A 386 14.65 -16.32 -1.15
CA ASN A 386 14.72 -14.97 -0.63
C ASN A 386 16.15 -14.72 -0.14
N TYR A 387 16.72 -13.65 -0.65
CA TYR A 387 18.11 -13.32 -0.48
C TYR A 387 18.23 -11.86 -0.05
N ARG A 388 19.13 -11.59 0.89
CA ARG A 388 19.40 -10.22 1.35
C ARG A 388 20.88 -9.90 1.21
N TRP A 389 21.15 -8.68 0.78
CA TRP A 389 22.47 -8.10 0.69
C TRP A 389 22.51 -6.86 1.58
N ASP A 390 23.49 -6.82 2.48
CA ASP A 390 23.79 -5.65 3.29
C ASP A 390 25.24 -5.24 2.95
N VAL A 391 25.41 -4.09 2.30
CA VAL A 391 26.72 -3.60 1.85
C VAL A 391 27.03 -2.26 2.50
N THR A 392 28.14 -2.22 3.22
CA THR A 392 28.71 -1.01 3.81
C THR A 392 30.02 -0.66 3.10
N SER A 393 30.60 0.50 3.39
CA SER A 393 31.90 0.89 2.83
C SER A 393 33.03 -0.10 3.14
N ASN A 394 32.88 -0.92 4.19
CA ASN A 394 33.95 -1.77 4.72
C ASN A 394 33.66 -3.27 4.61
N ALA A 395 32.41 -3.66 4.33
CA ALA A 395 32.02 -5.06 4.30
C ALA A 395 30.76 -5.29 3.47
N ALA A 396 30.72 -6.43 2.78
CA ALA A 396 29.52 -6.98 2.18
C ALA A 396 29.09 -8.24 2.95
N GLN A 397 27.81 -8.30 3.29
CA GLN A 397 27.16 -9.46 3.88
C GLN A 397 26.08 -9.96 2.92
N PHE A 398 26.06 -11.27 2.70
CA PHE A 398 25.05 -11.95 1.89
C PHE A 398 24.28 -12.93 2.77
N ALA A 399 22.96 -12.96 2.68
CA ALA A 399 22.14 -13.94 3.37
C ALA A 399 21.24 -14.69 2.39
N ALA A 400 21.30 -16.02 2.42
CA ALA A 400 20.34 -16.89 1.74
C ALA A 400 19.31 -17.36 2.77
N ARG A 401 18.25 -16.56 3.00
CA ARG A 401 17.17 -16.88 3.96
C ARG A 401 16.40 -18.10 3.52
N HIS A 402 16.13 -18.17 2.22
CA HIS A 402 15.62 -19.33 1.51
C HIS A 402 16.35 -19.45 0.17
N GLY A 403 16.51 -20.67 -0.33
CA GLY A 403 17.20 -20.93 -1.59
C GLY A 403 18.70 -21.12 -1.39
N LYS A 404 19.47 -20.88 -2.46
CA LYS A 404 20.89 -21.21 -2.55
C LYS A 404 21.67 -20.12 -3.26
N LEU A 405 22.77 -19.68 -2.68
CA LEU A 405 23.74 -18.77 -3.30
C LEU A 405 25.09 -19.47 -3.46
N ARG A 406 25.74 -19.23 -4.61
CA ARG A 406 27.15 -19.59 -4.86
C ARG A 406 28.00 -18.33 -4.76
N ILE A 407 29.02 -18.34 -3.90
CA ILE A 407 29.90 -17.22 -3.64
C ILE A 407 31.34 -17.74 -3.78
N SER A 408 32.00 -17.43 -4.89
CA SER A 408 33.28 -18.04 -5.25
C SER A 408 33.19 -19.59 -5.20
N GLU A 409 34.00 -20.26 -4.37
CA GLU A 409 33.97 -21.71 -4.15
C GLU A 409 32.96 -22.14 -3.06
N HIS A 410 32.33 -21.20 -2.37
CA HIS A 410 31.40 -21.49 -1.30
C HIS A 410 29.96 -21.56 -1.80
N THR A 411 29.17 -22.39 -1.15
CA THR A 411 27.72 -22.41 -1.29
C THR A 411 27.10 -22.12 0.07
N ILE A 412 26.12 -21.22 0.11
CA ILE A 412 25.26 -21.02 1.28
C ILE A 412 23.80 -21.35 0.93
N ASP A 413 23.15 -22.06 1.84
CA ASP A 413 21.74 -22.43 1.77
C ASP A 413 21.15 -22.51 3.20
N GLY A 414 19.84 -22.75 3.31
CA GLY A 414 19.21 -23.12 4.58
C GLY A 414 19.25 -22.04 5.68
N CYS A 415 19.05 -20.77 5.31
CA CYS A 415 19.21 -19.62 6.21
C CYS A 415 20.62 -19.49 6.78
N ARG A 416 21.57 -19.26 5.87
CA ARG A 416 22.95 -18.93 6.19
C ARG A 416 23.31 -17.55 5.66
N ARG A 417 24.25 -16.91 6.34
CA ARG A 417 24.90 -15.68 5.89
C ARG A 417 26.38 -15.91 5.64
N TYR A 418 26.92 -15.17 4.69
CA TYR A 418 28.33 -15.13 4.34
C TYR A 418 28.85 -13.70 4.50
N GLN A 419 29.95 -13.55 5.24
CA GLN A 419 30.61 -12.27 5.44
C GLN A 419 32.11 -12.53 5.63
N ALA A 420 32.96 -11.81 4.88
CA ALA A 420 34.41 -11.88 4.99
C ALA A 420 34.97 -13.33 5.04
N GLY A 421 34.52 -14.21 4.13
CA GLY A 421 34.99 -15.61 4.09
C GLY A 421 34.28 -16.57 5.03
N THR A 422 33.50 -16.08 5.99
CA THR A 422 32.90 -16.90 7.05
C THR A 422 31.41 -17.12 6.82
N GLN A 423 30.96 -18.37 7.02
CA GLN A 423 29.54 -18.71 7.03
C GLN A 423 29.00 -18.76 8.47
N SER A 424 27.80 -18.23 8.69
CA SER A 424 27.07 -18.38 9.96
C SER A 424 25.57 -18.49 9.71
N SER A 425 24.78 -18.84 10.73
CA SER A 425 23.32 -18.87 10.61
C SER A 425 22.76 -17.46 10.38
N CYS A 426 21.73 -17.36 9.56
CA CYS A 426 20.96 -16.13 9.36
C CYS A 426 19.78 -16.06 10.35
N ALA A 427 19.19 -14.89 10.52
CA ALA A 427 17.90 -14.77 11.20
C ALA A 427 16.80 -15.22 10.24
N LYS A 428 16.02 -16.25 10.64
CA LYS A 428 14.94 -16.80 9.79
C LYS A 428 13.74 -15.86 9.66
N ARG A 429 13.52 -14.98 10.63
CA ARG A 429 12.38 -14.05 10.67
C ARG A 429 12.79 -12.69 11.24
N GLN A 430 12.48 -11.68 10.43
CA GLN A 430 12.47 -10.22 10.62
C GLN A 430 13.64 -9.59 11.37
N ASN A 431 14.48 -8.89 10.61
CA ASN A 431 15.41 -7.89 11.10
C ASN A 431 15.13 -6.57 10.36
N ASP A 432 14.84 -5.50 11.10
CA ASP A 432 14.56 -4.13 10.62
C ASP A 432 13.29 -3.89 9.78
N ASN A 433 12.94 -2.61 9.61
CA ASN A 433 11.73 -2.16 8.90
C ASN A 433 11.70 -2.57 7.43
N PHE A 434 12.85 -2.76 6.79
CA PHE A 434 12.89 -3.11 5.38
C PHE A 434 12.38 -4.53 5.14
N ASP A 435 12.70 -5.46 6.05
CA ASP A 435 12.14 -6.81 6.03
C ASP A 435 10.62 -6.79 6.16
N TYR A 436 10.09 -6.02 7.12
CA TYR A 436 8.64 -5.90 7.27
C TYR A 436 8.02 -5.33 6.01
N TRP A 437 8.54 -4.22 5.50
CA TRP A 437 8.03 -3.60 4.28
C TRP A 437 8.07 -4.59 3.10
N SER A 438 9.15 -5.33 2.91
CA SER A 438 9.27 -6.36 1.87
C SER A 438 8.21 -7.46 2.02
N GLU A 439 7.97 -7.93 3.24
CA GLU A 439 6.90 -8.90 3.54
C GLU A 439 5.51 -8.37 3.18
N PHE A 440 5.22 -7.13 3.57
CA PHE A 440 3.98 -6.43 3.20
C PHE A 440 3.82 -6.22 1.69
N ARG A 441 4.93 -6.11 0.95
CA ARG A 441 4.92 -6.03 -0.51
C ARG A 441 4.70 -7.38 -1.19
N GLY A 442 4.85 -8.47 -0.44
CA GLY A 442 4.56 -9.81 -0.92
C GLY A 442 5.74 -10.75 -0.91
N GLU A 443 6.70 -10.56 0.00
CA GLU A 443 7.78 -11.51 0.20
C GLU A 443 7.25 -12.91 0.47
N GLY A 444 7.62 -13.85 -0.40
CA GLY A 444 7.47 -15.27 -0.17
C GLY A 444 6.60 -15.97 -1.21
N VAL A 445 6.53 -17.29 -1.06
CA VAL A 445 5.76 -18.15 -1.95
C VAL A 445 4.53 -18.69 -1.24
N THR A 446 3.43 -18.75 -1.96
CA THR A 446 2.28 -19.54 -1.53
C THR A 446 2.63 -21.03 -1.54
N GLY A 447 1.83 -21.87 -0.88
CA GLY A 447 2.07 -23.32 -0.83
C GLY A 447 2.08 -24.05 -2.19
N ASN A 448 1.74 -23.37 -3.29
CA ASN A 448 1.83 -23.89 -4.65
C ASN A 448 3.03 -23.34 -5.45
N GLY A 449 3.95 -22.62 -4.80
CA GLY A 449 5.16 -22.06 -5.41
C GLY A 449 5.02 -20.69 -6.07
N ARG A 450 3.80 -20.13 -6.18
CA ARG A 450 3.60 -18.81 -6.78
C ARG A 450 3.95 -17.68 -5.82
N SER A 451 4.51 -16.58 -6.35
CA SER A 451 4.81 -15.38 -5.55
C SER A 451 3.54 -14.82 -4.91
N LEU A 452 3.65 -14.43 -3.64
CA LEU A 452 2.59 -13.72 -2.94
C LEU A 452 2.34 -12.32 -3.54
N SER A 453 3.34 -11.70 -4.16
CA SER A 453 3.20 -10.39 -4.84
C SER A 453 2.02 -10.35 -5.82
N ASN A 454 1.90 -11.35 -6.70
CA ASN A 454 0.81 -11.47 -7.67
C ASN A 454 -0.58 -11.63 -7.02
N ARG A 455 -0.62 -12.23 -5.83
CA ARG A 455 -1.85 -12.30 -5.02
C ARG A 455 -2.15 -10.91 -4.45
N TYR A 456 -1.16 -10.23 -3.88
CA TYR A 456 -1.31 -8.90 -3.31
C TYR A 456 -1.68 -7.85 -4.34
N THR A 457 -1.13 -7.89 -5.55
CA THR A 457 -1.56 -7.03 -6.67
C THR A 457 -3.06 -7.18 -6.95
N ARG A 458 -3.58 -8.42 -6.97
CA ARG A 458 -5.02 -8.67 -7.16
C ARG A 458 -5.87 -8.16 -6.00
N VAL A 459 -5.39 -8.28 -4.76
CA VAL A 459 -6.05 -7.71 -3.58
C VAL A 459 -6.08 -6.19 -3.69
N ARG A 460 -4.94 -5.56 -4.03
CA ARG A 460 -4.82 -4.12 -4.26
C ARG A 460 -5.62 -3.61 -5.45
N GLN A 461 -5.96 -4.45 -6.44
CA GLN A 461 -6.88 -4.08 -7.52
C GLN A 461 -8.35 -4.15 -7.09
N ARG A 462 -8.69 -5.04 -6.15
CA ARG A 462 -10.06 -5.25 -5.65
C ARG A 462 -10.36 -4.49 -4.36
N TRP A 463 -9.39 -3.73 -3.87
CA TRP A 463 -9.39 -3.08 -2.57
C TRP A 463 -10.71 -2.34 -2.29
N LEU A 464 -11.26 -1.59 -3.24
CA LEU A 464 -12.53 -0.87 -3.07
C LEU A 464 -13.70 -1.79 -2.68
N ARG A 465 -13.81 -2.97 -3.30
CA ARG A 465 -14.87 -3.95 -3.00
C ARG A 465 -14.63 -4.66 -1.67
N ASP A 466 -13.38 -4.72 -1.25
CA ASP A 466 -12.93 -5.41 -0.03
C ASP A 466 -12.92 -4.48 1.19
N THR A 467 -12.81 -3.16 1.01
CA THR A 467 -12.83 -2.15 2.06
C THR A 467 -14.17 -1.41 2.10
N GLY A 468 -14.36 -0.42 1.24
CA GLY A 468 -15.47 0.53 1.27
C GLY A 468 -15.05 1.90 0.75
N PHE A 469 -15.79 2.93 1.12
CA PHE A 469 -15.57 4.30 0.68
C PHE A 469 -15.98 5.29 1.77
N TRP A 470 -15.59 6.55 1.57
CA TRP A 470 -16.03 7.67 2.39
C TRP A 470 -17.31 8.26 1.82
N TYR A 471 -18.34 8.32 2.66
CA TYR A 471 -19.64 8.89 2.32
C TYR A 471 -19.86 10.17 3.11
N HIS A 472 -20.16 11.27 2.42
CA HIS A 472 -20.49 12.53 3.05
C HIS A 472 -21.91 12.47 3.62
N ALA A 473 -22.03 12.42 4.95
CA ALA A 473 -23.32 12.41 5.62
C ALA A 473 -23.84 13.84 5.78
N SER A 474 -24.76 14.26 4.92
CA SER A 474 -25.31 15.62 4.92
C SER A 474 -25.95 16.04 6.26
N SER A 475 -26.45 15.09 7.04
CA SER A 475 -27.00 15.31 8.39
C SER A 475 -25.94 15.75 9.40
N ALA A 476 -24.69 15.32 9.21
CA ALA A 476 -23.57 15.61 10.09
C ALA A 476 -22.63 16.69 9.52
N GLY A 477 -22.60 16.87 8.20
CA GLY A 477 -21.70 17.80 7.52
C GLY A 477 -20.25 17.32 7.42
N TYR A 478 -20.02 16.01 7.52
CA TYR A 478 -18.71 15.39 7.36
C TYR A 478 -18.83 13.94 6.87
N TYR A 479 -17.71 13.36 6.47
CA TYR A 479 -17.65 12.00 5.96
C TYR A 479 -17.64 10.96 7.06
N THR A 480 -18.28 9.81 6.79
CA THR A 480 -18.16 8.58 7.56
C THR A 480 -17.78 7.42 6.63
N PHE A 481 -17.12 6.40 7.19
CA PHE A 481 -16.81 5.19 6.44
C PHE A 481 -18.08 4.38 6.16
N VAL A 482 -18.21 3.91 4.92
CA VAL A 482 -19.24 2.97 4.48
C VAL A 482 -18.54 1.77 3.85
N PRO A 483 -18.62 0.59 4.47
CA PRO A 483 -18.09 -0.63 3.86
C PRO A 483 -18.78 -0.94 2.53
N TYR A 484 -18.06 -1.54 1.59
CA TYR A 484 -18.67 -1.94 0.32
C TYR A 484 -19.60 -3.14 0.55
N SER A 485 -19.07 -4.24 1.10
CA SER A 485 -19.81 -5.51 1.22
C SER A 485 -19.86 -6.13 2.60
N SER A 486 -18.87 -5.90 3.45
CA SER A 486 -18.79 -6.48 4.80
C SER A 486 -19.34 -5.51 5.83
N THR A 487 -20.27 -5.96 6.69
CA THR A 487 -20.72 -5.18 7.85
C THR A 487 -19.82 -5.36 9.07
N ASP A 488 -18.71 -6.08 8.93
CA ASP A 488 -17.88 -6.52 10.04
C ASP A 488 -16.70 -5.59 10.33
N PHE A 489 -16.79 -4.34 9.88
CA PHE A 489 -15.83 -3.30 10.22
C PHE A 489 -16.13 -2.74 11.61
N HIS A 490 -15.09 -2.70 12.44
CA HIS A 490 -15.18 -2.25 13.82
C HIS A 490 -14.20 -1.12 14.08
N SER A 491 -14.68 -0.06 14.74
CA SER A 491 -13.77 0.94 15.30
C SER A 491 -12.97 0.29 16.42
N PRO A 492 -11.63 0.48 16.45
CA PRO A 492 -10.83 0.03 17.58
C PRO A 492 -11.19 0.80 18.87
N TYR A 493 -11.88 1.95 18.81
CA TYR A 493 -12.46 2.60 19.99
C TYR A 493 -13.75 1.92 20.50
N GLY A 494 -14.44 1.17 19.64
CA GLY A 494 -15.64 0.41 19.95
C GLY A 494 -16.77 0.64 18.95
N GLY A 495 -17.70 -0.31 18.86
CA GLY A 495 -18.80 -0.27 17.90
C GLY A 495 -18.42 -0.80 16.51
N SER A 496 -19.43 -0.89 15.64
CA SER A 496 -19.33 -1.41 14.29
C SER A 496 -19.97 -0.46 13.30
N TYR A 497 -19.59 -0.59 12.02
CA TYR A 497 -20.16 0.13 10.88
C TYR A 497 -21.19 -0.77 10.16
N PRO A 498 -22.46 -0.85 10.62
CA PRO A 498 -23.41 -1.84 10.15
C PRO A 498 -24.06 -1.51 8.80
N VAL A 499 -23.85 -0.31 8.26
CA VAL A 499 -24.45 0.11 6.99
C VAL A 499 -23.39 0.03 5.90
N ALA A 500 -23.56 -0.92 4.99
CA ALA A 500 -22.68 -1.22 3.86
C ALA A 500 -23.45 -1.14 2.54
N LEU A 501 -22.82 -0.68 1.46
CA LEU A 501 -23.46 -0.35 0.18
C LEU A 501 -24.14 -1.56 -0.49
N SER A 502 -23.41 -2.66 -0.62
CA SER A 502 -23.83 -3.90 -1.26
C SER A 502 -23.55 -5.07 -0.31
N PRO A 503 -24.30 -5.18 0.80
CA PRO A 503 -24.01 -6.18 1.82
C PRO A 503 -24.20 -7.56 1.20
N ARG A 504 -23.10 -8.30 1.04
CA ARG A 504 -23.21 -9.70 0.62
C ARG A 504 -23.97 -10.40 1.72
N ARG A 505 -25.01 -11.17 1.36
CA ARG A 505 -25.48 -12.21 2.26
C ARG A 505 -24.28 -13.13 2.43
N SER A 506 -23.51 -12.96 3.51
CA SER A 506 -22.57 -13.97 3.95
C SER A 506 -23.39 -15.25 3.90
N PRO A 507 -23.02 -16.25 3.06
CA PRO A 507 -23.67 -17.53 3.15
C PRO A 507 -23.58 -17.87 4.63
N ILE A 508 -24.74 -18.01 5.28
CA ILE A 508 -24.80 -18.36 6.68
C ILE A 508 -24.05 -19.69 6.73
N MET A 509 -22.75 -19.63 7.00
CA MET A 509 -21.98 -20.79 7.39
C MET A 509 -22.67 -21.13 8.67
N ASN A 510 -23.57 -22.12 8.61
CA ASN A 510 -24.22 -22.71 9.76
C ASN A 510 -23.09 -22.93 10.76
N ARG A 511 -22.98 -22.01 11.71
CA ARG A 511 -22.11 -22.16 12.86
C ARG A 511 -22.60 -23.47 13.43
N PRO A 512 -21.79 -24.53 13.50
CA PRO A 512 -22.25 -25.79 14.03
C PRO A 512 -22.61 -25.54 15.49
N GLU A 513 -23.87 -25.18 15.73
CA GLU A 513 -24.46 -25.12 17.05
C GLU A 513 -24.36 -26.54 17.60
N ASN A 514 -23.58 -26.70 18.66
CA ASN A 514 -23.67 -27.82 19.58
C ASN A 514 -23.83 -29.20 18.93
N ARG A 515 -22.82 -29.67 18.20
CA ARG A 515 -22.46 -31.07 18.42
C ARG A 515 -21.77 -31.13 19.78
N GLN A 516 -22.55 -31.44 20.81
CA GLN A 516 -22.02 -32.05 22.03
C GLN A 516 -21.09 -33.17 21.55
N VAL A 517 -19.79 -32.96 21.71
CA VAL A 517 -18.84 -34.06 21.66
C VAL A 517 -19.15 -34.86 22.92
N SER A 518 -19.99 -35.89 22.79
CA SER A 518 -20.01 -36.99 23.73
C SER A 518 -18.58 -37.53 23.76
N GLN A 519 -17.85 -37.20 24.83
CA GLN A 519 -16.58 -37.83 25.12
C GLN A 519 -16.86 -39.34 25.22
N PRO A 520 -16.21 -40.18 24.41
CA PRO A 520 -16.23 -41.60 24.69
C PRO A 520 -15.51 -41.81 26.03
N SER A 521 -16.20 -42.42 26.98
CA SER A 521 -15.62 -42.90 28.22
C SER A 521 -14.46 -43.84 27.90
N LEU A 522 -13.24 -43.38 28.12
CA LEU A 522 -12.06 -44.23 28.18
C LEU A 522 -12.18 -45.08 29.44
N GLU A 523 -12.79 -46.26 29.31
CA GLU A 523 -12.61 -47.34 30.28
C GLU A 523 -11.12 -47.69 30.33
N ARG A 524 -10.53 -47.56 31.52
CA ARG A 524 -9.20 -48.09 31.82
C ARG A 524 -9.29 -49.62 31.80
N PRO A 525 -8.45 -50.33 31.04
CA PRO A 525 -8.27 -51.76 31.27
C PRO A 525 -7.56 -51.96 32.62
N GLU A 526 -8.18 -52.74 33.50
CA GLU A 526 -7.54 -53.32 34.68
C GLU A 526 -6.34 -54.16 34.23
N ARG A 527 -5.20 -53.97 34.90
CA ARG A 527 -4.02 -54.81 34.69
C ARG A 527 -4.10 -56.05 35.58
N PRO A 528 -3.70 -57.23 35.08
CA PRO A 528 -3.45 -58.41 35.90
C PRO A 528 -2.21 -58.24 36.80
#